data_AF-A0A9D7NXR4-F1
#
_entry.id   AF-A0A9D7NXR4-F1
#
_cell.length_a   1.000
_cell.length_b   1.000
_cell.length_c   1.000
_cell.angle_alpha   90.00
_cell.angle_beta   90.00
_cell.angle_gamma   90.00
#
_symmetry.space_group_name_H-M   'P 1'
#
loop_
_entity.id
_entity.type
_entity.pdbx_description
1 polymer ?
#
loop_
_entity_poly.entity_id
_entity_poly.type
_entity_poly.pdbx_seq_one_letter_code
_entity_poly.pdbx_strand_id
1 'polypeptide(L)'
;MIANDIHHLRNLRGPQELRNRLEREGVPRTTLSFYRYVRLIDVEALRHTLYQEWEALGVLGRIYLSQEGINAQLSLPTANLDAFRANLDSRGTFREVPWKIAVEDDGRSFLKLAIKVRKKIVADGLADDAFDVTNVGAHLDAKTFNRKMEEGAVVIDMRNNYECLIGHFEGAYLPKADNFRGAIDEVVEALKDRKEQEVLMYCTGGIRCEKASAYLKHEGFTNVAQLHGGIIDYARQLKAEGLKSKYLGQNFVFDERLAERITEDVVSTCMQCGTKSDRIGNCHEATCNMLLVQCETCAGKYADCCSPSCREIHQLPMEQQRIWRKGRSTRSTKTKAINDPEGLRQRIREEETILAEKGTLHPELTVISQKPN
;
A
#
# COMPACT_ATOMS: atom_id res chain seq x y z
N MET A 1 12.33 -8.30 -38.25
CA MET A 1 11.64 -9.14 -37.25
C MET A 1 12.64 -9.50 -36.16
N ILE A 2 12.78 -8.65 -35.14
CA ILE A 2 13.56 -8.96 -33.96
C ILE A 2 12.64 -9.80 -33.09
N ALA A 3 12.97 -11.07 -32.89
CA ALA A 3 12.27 -11.90 -31.92
C ALA A 3 12.30 -11.18 -30.57
N ASN A 4 11.12 -10.86 -30.01
CA ASN A 4 10.99 -10.32 -28.67
C ASN A 4 11.59 -11.31 -27.69
N ASP A 5 12.85 -11.12 -27.31
CA ASP A 5 13.45 -11.89 -26.24
C ASP A 5 12.78 -11.46 -24.92
N ILE A 6 11.80 -12.26 -24.51
CA ILE A 6 10.98 -12.05 -23.32
C ILE A 6 11.86 -11.96 -22.05
N HIS A 7 13.09 -12.50 -22.08
CA HIS A 7 14.03 -12.40 -20.97
C HIS A 7 14.48 -10.96 -20.67
N HIS A 8 14.39 -10.03 -21.63
CA HIS A 8 14.72 -8.62 -21.44
C HIS A 8 13.60 -7.79 -20.79
N LEU A 9 12.38 -8.33 -20.68
CA LEU A 9 11.23 -7.57 -20.17
C LEU A 9 10.98 -7.78 -18.67
N ARG A 10 12.03 -8.08 -17.90
CA ARG A 10 11.95 -8.26 -16.46
C ARG A 10 13.29 -8.01 -15.79
N ASN A 11 13.23 -7.48 -14.57
CA ASN A 11 14.42 -7.29 -13.75
C ASN A 11 14.91 -8.63 -13.15
N LEU A 12 16.20 -8.93 -13.33
CA LEU A 12 16.88 -10.14 -12.83
C LEU A 12 17.79 -9.87 -11.63
N ARG A 13 17.97 -8.61 -11.22
CA ARG A 13 18.88 -8.17 -10.17
C ARG A 13 18.25 -8.25 -8.78
N GLY A 14 19.09 -8.49 -7.78
CA GLY A 14 18.68 -8.55 -6.39
C GLY A 14 18.39 -7.17 -5.78
N PRO A 15 17.57 -7.07 -4.72
CA PRO A 15 17.23 -5.79 -4.08
C PRO A 15 18.45 -4.97 -3.63
N GLN A 16 19.48 -5.61 -3.06
CA GLN A 16 20.68 -4.89 -2.59
C GLN A 16 21.46 -4.25 -3.74
N GLU A 17 21.61 -4.97 -4.85
CA GLU A 17 22.26 -4.44 -6.04
C GLU A 17 21.50 -3.24 -6.60
N LEU A 18 20.17 -3.32 -6.62
CA LEU A 18 19.30 -2.25 -7.11
C LEU A 18 19.37 -0.99 -6.22
N ARG A 19 19.42 -1.14 -4.89
CA ARG A 19 19.64 -0.01 -3.97
C ARG A 19 20.98 0.67 -4.23
N ASN A 20 22.05 -0.10 -4.28
CA ASN A 20 23.39 0.43 -4.54
C ASN A 20 23.46 1.16 -5.89
N ARG A 21 22.75 0.67 -6.91
CA ARG A 21 22.67 1.32 -8.21
C ARG A 21 21.91 2.65 -8.14
N LEU A 22 20.76 2.68 -7.46
CA LEU A 22 19.95 3.88 -7.31
C LEU A 22 20.71 4.97 -6.52
N GLU A 23 21.43 4.57 -5.47
CA GLU A 23 22.28 5.48 -4.69
C GLU A 23 23.44 6.06 -5.51
N ARG A 24 24.09 5.24 -6.35
CA ARG A 24 25.17 5.69 -7.24
C ARG A 24 24.68 6.58 -8.38
N GLU A 25 23.45 6.37 -8.85
CA GLU A 25 22.84 7.20 -9.88
C GLU A 25 22.74 8.66 -9.39
N GLY A 26 22.30 8.88 -8.14
CA GLY A 26 22.28 10.20 -7.52
C GLY A 26 21.39 11.22 -8.22
N VAL A 27 20.58 10.78 -9.18
CA VAL A 27 19.68 11.63 -9.98
C VAL A 27 18.42 11.92 -9.17
N PRO A 28 17.95 13.18 -9.09
CA PRO A 28 16.66 13.51 -8.52
C PRO A 28 15.52 12.80 -9.26
N ARG A 29 14.62 12.18 -8.50
CA ARG A 29 13.47 11.44 -9.03
C ARG A 29 12.19 12.04 -8.49
N THR A 30 11.11 11.90 -9.26
CA THR A 30 9.76 12.27 -8.85
C THR A 30 8.90 11.01 -8.75
N THR A 31 8.26 10.83 -7.61
CA THR A 31 7.33 9.75 -7.34
C THR A 31 5.91 10.21 -7.66
N LEU A 32 5.22 9.45 -8.50
CA LEU A 32 3.86 9.71 -8.91
C LEU A 32 3.02 8.45 -8.99
N SER A 33 1.69 8.64 -8.96
CA SER A 33 0.73 7.57 -9.18
C SER A 33 -0.41 8.03 -10.08
N PHE A 34 -0.97 7.10 -10.85
CA PHE A 34 -2.17 7.35 -11.63
C PHE A 34 -2.94 6.06 -11.87
N TYR A 35 -4.21 6.22 -12.22
CA TYR A 35 -5.01 5.12 -12.73
C TYR A 35 -5.94 5.64 -13.81
N ARG A 36 -6.42 4.73 -14.64
CA ARG A 36 -7.51 5.00 -15.56
C ARG A 36 -8.28 3.71 -15.83
N TYR A 37 -9.59 3.78 -15.63
CA TYR A 37 -10.52 2.78 -16.14
C TYR A 37 -10.77 3.06 -17.62
N VAL A 38 -10.35 2.13 -18.47
CA VAL A 38 -10.52 2.20 -19.93
C VAL A 38 -10.42 0.77 -20.46
N ARG A 39 -11.28 0.41 -21.41
CA ARG A 39 -11.21 -0.91 -22.03
C ARG A 39 -9.94 -1.01 -22.88
N LEU A 40 -9.00 -1.83 -22.41
CA LEU A 40 -7.75 -2.09 -23.10
C LEU A 40 -7.85 -3.41 -23.87
N ILE A 41 -7.41 -3.38 -25.12
CA ILE A 41 -7.22 -4.56 -25.96
C ILE A 41 -5.75 -4.97 -25.96
N ASP A 42 -5.50 -6.27 -26.12
CA ASP A 42 -4.15 -6.87 -26.18
C ASP A 42 -3.19 -6.38 -25.07
N VAL A 43 -3.62 -6.57 -23.82
CA VAL A 43 -2.93 -6.09 -22.62
C VAL A 43 -1.50 -6.61 -22.46
N GLU A 44 -1.20 -7.79 -23.01
CA GLU A 44 0.15 -8.37 -22.97
C GLU A 44 1.09 -7.66 -23.95
N ALA A 45 0.64 -7.38 -25.19
CA ALA A 45 1.42 -6.57 -26.12
C ALA A 45 1.67 -5.17 -25.55
N LEU A 46 0.63 -4.52 -25.01
CA LEU A 46 0.76 -3.21 -24.37
C LEU A 46 1.76 -3.25 -23.20
N ARG A 47 1.71 -4.30 -22.37
CA ARG A 47 2.65 -4.49 -21.26
C ARG A 47 4.10 -4.53 -21.74
N HIS A 48 4.38 -5.22 -22.85
CA HIS A 48 5.72 -5.31 -23.42
C HIS A 48 6.22 -3.97 -23.94
N THR A 49 5.38 -3.27 -24.72
CA THR A 49 5.69 -1.94 -25.23
C THR A 49 5.97 -0.95 -24.10
N LEU A 50 5.08 -0.88 -23.11
CA LEU A 50 5.27 0.03 -21.96
C LEU A 50 6.52 -0.32 -21.17
N TYR A 51 6.86 -1.60 -21.01
CA TYR A 51 8.07 -1.99 -20.28
C TYR A 51 9.33 -1.44 -20.95
N GLN A 52 9.45 -1.62 -22.27
CA GLN A 52 10.62 -1.15 -23.03
C GLN A 52 10.75 0.37 -22.99
N GLU A 53 9.66 1.09 -23.26
CA GLU A 53 9.68 2.56 -23.30
C GLU A 53 9.94 3.16 -21.91
N TRP A 54 9.31 2.61 -20.87
CA TRP A 54 9.45 3.15 -19.52
C TRP A 54 10.79 2.77 -18.88
N GLU A 55 11.35 1.60 -19.21
CA GLU A 55 12.72 1.26 -18.83
C GLU A 55 13.72 2.25 -19.46
N ALA A 56 13.54 2.62 -20.73
CA ALA A 56 14.38 3.61 -21.40
C ALA A 56 14.26 5.02 -20.80
N LEU A 57 13.08 5.39 -20.29
CA LEU A 57 12.86 6.64 -19.54
C LEU A 57 13.37 6.58 -18.09
N GLY A 58 13.91 5.44 -17.66
CA GLY A 58 14.43 5.23 -16.31
C GLY A 58 13.33 5.08 -15.26
N VAL A 59 12.11 4.71 -15.65
CA VAL A 59 10.98 4.48 -14.73
C VAL A 59 11.26 3.27 -13.85
N LEU A 60 10.99 3.41 -12.56
CA LEU A 60 10.94 2.34 -11.57
C LEU A 60 9.55 2.36 -10.95
N GLY A 61 8.93 1.23 -10.67
CA GLY A 61 7.53 1.27 -10.25
C GLY A 61 6.83 -0.06 -10.28
N ARG A 62 5.62 -0.07 -9.75
CA ARG A 62 4.68 -1.18 -9.84
C ARG A 62 3.47 -0.75 -10.65
N ILE A 63 3.26 -1.42 -11.77
CA ILE A 63 2.17 -1.12 -12.69
C ILE A 63 1.36 -2.37 -12.93
N TYR A 64 0.05 -2.24 -12.79
CA TYR A 64 -0.93 -3.25 -13.13
C TYR A 64 -1.69 -2.83 -14.36
N LEU A 65 -1.72 -3.75 -15.32
CA LEU A 65 -2.55 -3.67 -16.52
C LEU A 65 -3.62 -4.74 -16.43
N SER A 66 -4.83 -4.38 -16.79
CA SER A 66 -5.93 -5.30 -17.02
C SER A 66 -6.73 -4.81 -18.24
N GLN A 67 -7.61 -5.65 -18.77
CA GLN A 67 -8.58 -5.23 -19.77
C GLN A 67 -9.44 -4.06 -19.28
N GLU A 68 -9.63 -3.91 -17.96
CA GLU A 68 -10.37 -2.77 -17.38
C GLU A 68 -9.55 -1.47 -17.26
N GLY A 69 -8.23 -1.49 -17.52
CA GLY A 69 -7.42 -0.28 -17.54
C GLY A 69 -6.01 -0.42 -16.96
N ILE A 70 -5.51 0.67 -16.38
CA ILE A 70 -4.16 0.78 -15.81
C ILE A 70 -4.17 1.35 -14.39
N ASN A 71 -3.32 0.83 -13.52
CA ASN A 71 -2.99 1.39 -12.21
C ASN A 71 -1.48 1.39 -12.04
N ALA A 72 -0.89 2.56 -11.84
CA ALA A 72 0.54 2.75 -11.79
C ALA A 72 0.95 3.53 -10.55
N GLN A 73 1.91 2.98 -9.79
CA GLN A 73 2.72 3.75 -8.85
C GLN A 73 4.18 3.64 -9.31
N LEU A 74 4.85 4.77 -9.50
CA LEU A 74 6.19 4.79 -10.09
C LEU A 74 7.01 5.99 -9.61
N SER A 75 8.31 5.91 -9.84
CA SER A 75 9.26 7.02 -9.79
C SER A 75 10.05 7.06 -11.09
N LEU A 76 10.42 8.25 -11.54
CA LEU A 76 11.28 8.46 -12.71
C LEU A 76 12.22 9.64 -12.47
N PRO A 77 13.35 9.74 -13.19
CA PRO A 77 14.18 10.94 -13.18
C PRO A 77 13.32 12.18 -13.43
N THR A 78 13.43 13.20 -12.58
CA THR A 78 12.59 14.41 -12.67
C THR A 78 12.72 15.10 -14.03
N ALA A 79 13.92 15.06 -14.63
CA ALA A 79 14.18 15.59 -15.97
C ALA A 79 13.39 14.90 -17.09
N ASN A 80 12.88 13.68 -16.86
CA ASN A 80 12.14 12.89 -17.85
C ASN A 80 10.61 13.02 -17.70
N LEU A 81 10.10 13.88 -16.81
CA LEU A 81 8.65 14.03 -16.58
C LEU A 81 7.88 14.42 -17.85
N ASP A 82 8.38 15.39 -18.61
CA ASP A 82 7.71 15.86 -19.83
C ASP A 82 7.75 14.79 -20.93
N ALA A 83 8.89 14.09 -21.06
CA ALA A 83 9.02 12.97 -21.99
C ALA A 83 8.06 11.82 -21.62
N PHE A 84 7.89 11.55 -20.32
CA PHE A 84 6.94 10.56 -19.82
C PHE A 84 5.49 11.00 -20.05
N ARG A 85 5.16 12.29 -19.86
CA ARG A 85 3.85 12.84 -20.20
C ARG A 85 3.53 12.64 -21.68
N ALA A 86 4.44 13.06 -22.56
CA ALA A 86 4.28 12.92 -24.00
C ALA A 86 4.13 11.45 -24.42
N ASN A 87 4.88 10.54 -23.80
CA ASN A 87 4.76 9.10 -24.02
C ASN A 87 3.36 8.56 -23.65
N LEU A 88 2.80 8.96 -22.51
CA LEU A 88 1.42 8.62 -22.16
C LEU A 88 0.42 9.23 -23.14
N ASP A 89 0.54 10.52 -23.44
CA ASP A 89 -0.41 11.28 -24.24
C ASP A 89 -0.42 10.91 -25.73
N SER A 90 0.67 10.31 -26.22
CA SER A 90 0.74 9.70 -27.55
C SER A 90 -0.29 8.57 -27.76
N ARG A 91 -0.80 8.01 -26.66
CA ARG A 91 -1.82 6.96 -26.66
C ARG A 91 -3.17 7.57 -26.37
N GLY A 92 -4.09 7.48 -27.32
CA GLY A 92 -5.46 8.03 -27.15
C GLY A 92 -6.14 7.54 -25.87
N THR A 93 -5.91 6.30 -25.45
CA THR A 93 -6.48 5.72 -24.22
C THR A 93 -5.92 6.33 -22.93
N PHE A 94 -4.70 6.86 -22.94
CA PHE A 94 -4.02 7.43 -21.76
C PHE A 94 -3.83 8.95 -21.81
N ARG A 95 -4.30 9.59 -22.88
CA ARG A 95 -4.26 11.05 -23.03
C ARG A 95 -4.83 11.78 -21.83
N GLU A 96 -4.05 12.70 -21.29
CA GLU A 96 -4.38 13.55 -20.15
C GLU A 96 -4.79 12.74 -18.92
N VAL A 97 -4.23 11.55 -18.72
CA VAL A 97 -4.49 10.81 -17.48
C VAL A 97 -4.07 11.66 -16.28
N PRO A 98 -4.99 11.91 -15.31
CA PRO A 98 -4.62 12.64 -14.11
C PRO A 98 -3.64 11.80 -13.30
N TRP A 99 -2.50 12.37 -12.96
CA TRP A 99 -1.56 11.77 -12.02
C TRP A 99 -1.48 12.60 -10.75
N LYS A 100 -1.02 11.97 -9.67
CA LYS A 100 -0.71 12.60 -8.40
C LYS A 100 0.77 12.46 -8.12
N ILE A 101 1.41 13.56 -7.73
CA ILE A 101 2.77 13.55 -7.20
C ILE A 101 2.67 13.28 -5.70
N ALA A 102 3.59 12.47 -5.17
CA ALA A 102 3.59 12.12 -3.75
C ALA A 102 3.83 13.32 -2.83
N VAL A 103 3.38 13.22 -1.57
CA VAL A 103 3.46 14.32 -0.60
C VAL A 103 4.89 14.48 -0.08
N GLU A 104 5.55 13.36 0.20
CA GLU A 104 6.95 13.27 0.61
C GLU A 104 7.70 12.39 -0.39
N ASP A 105 8.84 12.83 -0.91
CA ASP A 105 9.61 12.04 -1.89
C ASP A 105 11.11 12.14 -1.60
N ASP A 106 11.69 11.02 -1.23
CA ASP A 106 13.13 10.86 -0.99
C ASP A 106 13.87 10.28 -2.21
N GLY A 107 13.15 10.05 -3.32
CA GLY A 107 13.66 9.42 -4.53
C GLY A 107 13.88 7.91 -4.43
N ARG A 108 13.51 7.26 -3.32
CA ARG A 108 13.78 5.84 -3.04
C ARG A 108 12.55 4.95 -3.08
N SER A 109 11.41 5.47 -3.53
CA SER A 109 10.12 4.77 -3.56
C SER A 109 10.16 3.40 -4.28
N PHE A 110 10.93 3.25 -5.36
CA PHE A 110 10.96 2.01 -6.14
C PHE A 110 12.36 1.59 -6.56
N LEU A 111 12.67 0.30 -6.44
CA LEU A 111 13.96 -0.29 -6.84
C LEU A 111 13.99 -0.83 -8.27
N LYS A 112 12.83 -1.11 -8.86
CA LYS A 112 12.71 -1.73 -10.19
C LYS A 112 11.41 -1.40 -10.88
N LEU A 113 11.41 -1.46 -12.20
CA LEU A 113 10.20 -1.51 -13.01
C LEU A 113 9.57 -2.90 -12.95
N ALA A 114 8.29 -2.95 -12.60
CA ALA A 114 7.47 -4.15 -12.59
C ALA A 114 6.10 -3.85 -13.17
N ILE A 115 5.93 -4.12 -14.47
CA ILE A 115 4.63 -4.09 -15.14
C ILE A 115 4.06 -5.51 -15.18
N LYS A 116 2.89 -5.72 -14.60
CA LYS A 116 2.24 -7.02 -14.50
C LYS A 116 0.83 -6.97 -15.06
N VAL A 117 0.50 -7.92 -15.94
CA VAL A 117 -0.88 -8.16 -16.33
C VAL A 117 -1.63 -8.86 -15.19
N ARG A 118 -2.84 -8.39 -14.93
CA ARG A 118 -3.73 -8.82 -13.85
C ARG A 118 -5.14 -8.96 -14.40
N LYS A 119 -5.96 -9.76 -13.71
CA LYS A 119 -7.40 -9.82 -14.00
C LYS A 119 -8.07 -8.47 -13.75
N LYS A 120 -7.63 -7.74 -12.72
CA LYS A 120 -8.13 -6.42 -12.34
C LYS A 120 -6.99 -5.50 -11.92
N ILE A 121 -7.14 -4.19 -12.13
CA ILE A 121 -6.17 -3.18 -11.69
C ILE A 121 -6.27 -2.89 -10.19
N VAL A 122 -7.38 -3.29 -9.57
CA VAL A 122 -7.59 -3.40 -8.11
C VAL A 122 -8.24 -4.75 -7.83
N ALA A 123 -7.70 -5.50 -6.87
CA ALA A 123 -8.33 -6.72 -6.41
C ALA A 123 -9.54 -6.37 -5.53
N ASP A 124 -10.72 -6.29 -6.16
CA ASP A 124 -11.95 -5.86 -5.50
C ASP A 124 -12.82 -7.03 -4.98
N GLY A 125 -12.62 -8.25 -5.47
CA GLY A 125 -13.45 -9.41 -5.12
C GLY A 125 -14.90 -9.33 -5.63
N LEU A 126 -15.22 -8.36 -6.49
CA LEU A 126 -16.55 -8.16 -7.05
C LEU A 126 -16.68 -8.90 -8.40
N ALA A 127 -17.90 -9.29 -8.78
CA ALA A 127 -18.16 -9.83 -10.12
C ALA A 127 -18.28 -8.68 -11.14
N ASP A 128 -17.66 -8.83 -12.31
CA ASP A 128 -17.56 -7.75 -13.31
C ASP A 128 -18.90 -7.34 -13.93
N ASP A 129 -19.88 -8.25 -13.96
CA ASP A 129 -21.20 -8.02 -14.54
C ASP A 129 -22.28 -7.72 -13.48
N ALA A 130 -21.90 -7.57 -12.21
CA ALA A 130 -22.88 -7.39 -11.13
C ALA A 130 -23.41 -5.95 -11.03
N PHE A 131 -22.63 -4.95 -11.44
CA PHE A 131 -23.02 -3.53 -11.32
C PHE A 131 -22.30 -2.65 -12.34
N ASP A 132 -22.88 -1.47 -12.61
CA ASP A 132 -22.29 -0.48 -13.51
C ASP A 132 -21.17 0.30 -12.80
N VAL A 133 -19.92 -0.08 -13.09
CA VAL A 133 -18.70 0.57 -12.57
C VAL A 133 -18.54 2.04 -13.01
N THR A 134 -19.32 2.51 -13.99
CA THR A 134 -19.30 3.91 -14.43
C THR A 134 -20.23 4.81 -13.62
N ASN A 135 -21.19 4.22 -12.90
CA ASN A 135 -22.16 4.93 -12.07
C ASN A 135 -21.58 5.36 -10.72
N VAL A 136 -20.46 6.07 -10.73
CA VAL A 136 -19.70 6.44 -9.52
C VAL A 136 -20.37 7.58 -8.72
N GLY A 137 -19.93 7.76 -7.48
CA GLY A 137 -20.32 8.88 -6.62
C GLY A 137 -19.66 10.19 -7.05
N ALA A 138 -20.24 11.32 -6.62
CA ALA A 138 -19.70 12.64 -6.94
C ALA A 138 -18.29 12.84 -6.36
N HIS A 139 -17.38 13.41 -7.14
CA HIS A 139 -16.03 13.75 -6.67
C HIS A 139 -16.03 15.11 -5.99
N LEU A 140 -15.48 15.17 -4.76
CA LEU A 140 -15.42 16.36 -3.94
C LEU A 140 -13.97 16.83 -3.76
N ASP A 141 -13.75 18.14 -3.83
CA ASP A 141 -12.50 18.77 -3.39
C ASP A 141 -12.34 18.72 -1.85
N ALA A 142 -11.14 19.02 -1.35
CA ALA A 142 -10.81 18.94 0.06
C ALA A 142 -11.70 19.86 0.92
N LYS A 143 -11.97 21.07 0.44
CA LYS A 143 -12.79 22.07 1.14
C LYS A 143 -14.24 21.62 1.29
N THR A 144 -14.83 21.11 0.22
CA THR A 144 -16.20 20.59 0.20
C THR A 144 -16.31 19.30 0.99
N PHE A 145 -15.31 18.42 0.90
CA PHE A 145 -15.24 17.21 1.72
C PHE A 145 -15.24 17.57 3.20
N ASN A 146 -14.36 18.47 3.65
CA ASN A 146 -14.31 18.94 5.04
C ASN A 146 -15.65 19.54 5.50
N ARG A 147 -16.28 20.37 4.67
CA ARG A 147 -17.58 20.98 4.99
C ARG A 147 -18.67 19.91 5.18
N LYS A 148 -18.77 18.95 4.28
CA LYS A 148 -19.77 17.87 4.37
C LYS A 148 -19.55 16.97 5.59
N MET A 149 -18.28 16.75 5.98
CA MET A 149 -17.98 16.09 7.25
C MET A 149 -18.55 16.85 8.45
N GLU A 150 -18.40 18.17 8.47
CA GLU A 150 -18.93 19.04 9.54
C GLU A 150 -20.46 19.10 9.54
N GLU A 151 -21.09 18.95 8.37
CA GLU A 151 -22.54 18.85 8.21
C GLU A 151 -23.12 17.49 8.66
N GLY A 152 -22.27 16.53 9.07
CA GLY A 152 -22.70 15.25 9.66
C GLY A 152 -22.77 14.08 8.68
N ALA A 153 -22.11 14.18 7.52
CA ALA A 153 -22.00 13.06 6.59
C ALA A 153 -21.18 11.90 7.20
N VAL A 154 -21.55 10.66 6.87
CA VAL A 154 -20.79 9.47 7.27
C VAL A 154 -19.55 9.38 6.40
N VAL A 155 -18.38 9.42 7.03
CA VAL A 155 -17.10 9.23 6.34
C VAL A 155 -16.66 7.78 6.44
N ILE A 156 -16.24 7.19 5.33
CA ILE A 156 -15.86 5.79 5.24
C ILE A 156 -14.45 5.67 4.65
N ASP A 157 -13.59 4.98 5.38
CA ASP A 157 -12.27 4.60 4.89
C ASP A 157 -12.38 3.33 4.04
N MET A 158 -12.17 3.44 2.73
CA MET A 158 -12.18 2.28 1.82
C MET A 158 -10.80 1.63 1.69
N ARG A 159 -9.90 1.89 2.64
CA ARG A 159 -8.59 1.25 2.70
C ARG A 159 -8.62 -0.04 3.51
N ASN A 160 -7.53 -0.81 3.47
CA ASN A 160 -7.41 -1.97 4.35
C ASN A 160 -7.13 -1.50 5.78
N ASN A 161 -7.50 -2.30 6.78
CA ASN A 161 -7.33 -1.97 8.22
C ASN A 161 -5.92 -1.43 8.57
N TYR A 162 -4.86 -2.06 8.04
CA TYR A 162 -3.48 -1.63 8.31
C TYR A 162 -3.13 -0.22 7.80
N GLU A 163 -3.84 0.27 6.78
CA GLU A 163 -3.66 1.61 6.25
C GLU A 163 -4.37 2.64 7.16
N CYS A 164 -5.57 2.28 7.65
CA CYS A 164 -6.37 3.09 8.56
C CYS A 164 -5.70 3.27 9.93
N LEU A 165 -4.90 2.28 10.34
CA LEU A 165 -4.26 2.25 11.65
C LEU A 165 -3.35 3.46 11.88
N ILE A 166 -2.56 3.86 10.87
CA ILE A 166 -1.55 4.92 11.00
C ILE A 166 -2.06 6.32 10.64
N GLY A 167 -3.28 6.40 10.13
CA GLY A 167 -3.95 7.67 9.87
C GLY A 167 -5.32 7.49 9.25
N HIS A 168 -6.24 8.40 9.52
CA HIS A 168 -7.62 8.36 9.04
C HIS A 168 -8.30 9.72 9.26
N PHE A 169 -9.44 9.94 8.62
CA PHE A 169 -10.26 11.13 8.89
C PHE A 169 -10.92 11.06 10.28
N GLU A 170 -11.02 12.21 10.96
CA GLU A 170 -11.74 12.36 12.22
C GLU A 170 -13.16 11.79 12.11
N GLY A 171 -13.53 10.87 13.02
CA GLY A 171 -14.87 10.28 13.06
C GLY A 171 -15.20 9.32 11.91
N ALA A 172 -14.22 8.96 11.06
CA ALA A 172 -14.45 8.03 9.96
C ALA A 172 -14.77 6.61 10.47
N TYR A 173 -15.68 5.95 9.77
CA TYR A 173 -15.90 4.52 9.88
C TYR A 173 -14.72 3.77 9.27
N LEU A 174 -14.05 2.94 10.06
CA LEU A 174 -12.87 2.17 9.67
C LEU A 174 -13.24 0.68 9.60
N PRO A 175 -13.49 0.12 8.40
CA PRO A 175 -13.80 -1.30 8.26
C PRO A 175 -12.66 -2.17 8.79
N LYS A 176 -13.01 -3.24 9.52
CA LYS A 176 -12.03 -4.18 10.11
C LYS A 176 -11.60 -5.27 9.13
N ALA A 177 -12.24 -5.34 7.97
CA ALA A 177 -11.92 -6.34 6.96
C ALA A 177 -10.47 -6.26 6.45
N ASP A 178 -9.89 -7.43 6.17
CA ASP A 178 -8.54 -7.60 5.63
C ASP A 178 -8.44 -7.35 4.11
N ASN A 179 -9.58 -7.20 3.43
CA ASN A 179 -9.65 -7.00 2.00
C ASN A 179 -10.81 -6.08 1.61
N PHE A 180 -10.74 -5.56 0.38
CA PHE A 180 -11.71 -4.59 -0.14
C PHE A 180 -13.15 -5.11 -0.18
N ARG A 181 -13.36 -6.39 -0.55
CA ARG A 181 -14.70 -6.98 -0.60
C ARG A 181 -15.34 -7.00 0.79
N GLY A 182 -14.61 -7.52 1.78
CA GLY A 182 -15.08 -7.56 3.15
C GLY A 182 -15.35 -6.16 3.71
N ALA A 183 -14.55 -5.16 3.33
CA ALA A 183 -14.77 -3.78 3.77
C ALA A 183 -16.07 -3.20 3.21
N ILE A 184 -16.38 -3.48 1.92
CA ILE A 184 -17.66 -3.12 1.31
C ILE A 184 -18.82 -3.80 2.03
N ASP A 185 -18.74 -5.12 2.25
CA ASP A 185 -19.82 -5.89 2.86
C ASP A 185 -20.12 -5.40 4.29
N GLU A 186 -19.07 -5.10 5.06
CA GLU A 186 -19.16 -4.51 6.39
C GLU A 186 -19.85 -3.14 6.37
N VAL A 187 -19.50 -2.27 5.42
CA VAL A 187 -20.12 -0.95 5.24
C VAL A 187 -21.61 -1.06 4.87
N VAL A 188 -21.93 -1.92 3.91
CA VAL A 188 -23.32 -2.12 3.45
C VAL A 188 -24.19 -2.58 4.60
N GLU A 189 -23.71 -3.55 5.38
CA GLU A 189 -24.44 -4.06 6.54
C GLU A 189 -24.58 -2.99 7.64
N ALA A 190 -23.52 -2.25 7.95
CA ALA A 190 -23.52 -1.22 8.98
C ALA A 190 -24.45 -0.01 8.67
N LEU A 191 -24.71 0.24 7.39
CA LEU A 191 -25.50 1.37 6.91
C LEU A 191 -26.80 0.96 6.19
N LYS A 192 -27.19 -0.32 6.25
CA LYS A 192 -28.34 -0.87 5.50
C LYS A 192 -29.67 -0.13 5.74
N ASP A 193 -29.87 0.40 6.96
CA ASP A 193 -31.07 1.13 7.37
C ASP A 193 -30.93 2.66 7.21
N ARG A 194 -29.80 3.13 6.66
CA ARG A 194 -29.43 4.55 6.52
C ARG A 194 -28.94 4.88 5.12
N LYS A 195 -29.48 4.21 4.10
CA LYS A 195 -29.07 4.36 2.69
C LYS A 195 -29.30 5.75 2.09
N GLU A 196 -30.16 6.56 2.72
CA GLU A 196 -30.41 7.96 2.33
C GLU A 196 -29.42 8.95 2.97
N GLN A 197 -28.66 8.52 3.98
CA GLN A 197 -27.67 9.36 4.63
C GLN A 197 -26.53 9.68 3.65
N GLU A 198 -25.98 10.88 3.77
CA GLU A 198 -24.81 11.26 2.99
C GLU A 198 -23.59 10.43 3.40
N VAL A 199 -23.01 9.74 2.43
CA VAL A 199 -21.81 8.91 2.59
C VAL A 199 -20.67 9.50 1.79
N LEU A 200 -19.57 9.82 2.48
CA LEU A 200 -18.31 10.27 1.89
C LEU A 200 -17.28 9.15 1.99
N MET A 201 -16.68 8.78 0.87
CA MET A 201 -15.61 7.77 0.87
C MET A 201 -14.27 8.37 0.49
N TYR A 202 -13.21 7.77 1.02
CA TYR A 202 -11.86 8.09 0.61
C TYR A 202 -10.97 6.83 0.60
N CYS A 203 -9.86 6.95 -0.12
CA CYS A 203 -8.75 6.04 -0.04
C CYS A 203 -7.46 6.80 -0.41
N THR A 204 -6.31 6.12 -0.45
CA THR A 204 -5.00 6.73 -0.75
C THR A 204 -5.02 7.60 -2.00
N GLY A 205 -5.52 7.05 -3.13
CA GLY A 205 -5.42 7.71 -4.44
C GLY A 205 -6.71 7.73 -5.26
N GLY A 206 -7.86 7.37 -4.70
CA GLY A 206 -9.18 7.42 -5.35
C GLY A 206 -9.66 6.12 -6.04
N ILE A 207 -8.75 5.29 -6.56
CA ILE A 207 -9.10 4.13 -7.41
C ILE A 207 -10.10 3.14 -6.77
N ARG A 208 -10.02 2.91 -5.45
CA ARG A 208 -10.93 2.03 -4.72
C ARG A 208 -12.33 2.64 -4.57
N CYS A 209 -12.41 3.95 -4.37
CA CYS A 209 -13.65 4.67 -4.18
C CYS A 209 -14.52 4.70 -5.45
N GLU A 210 -13.91 4.63 -6.64
CA GLU A 210 -14.67 4.50 -7.89
C GLU A 210 -15.55 3.25 -7.87
N LYS A 211 -14.96 2.08 -7.57
CA LYS A 211 -15.70 0.82 -7.49
C LYS A 211 -16.61 0.74 -6.27
N ALA A 212 -16.15 1.23 -5.12
CA ALA A 212 -16.95 1.23 -3.89
C ALA A 212 -18.21 2.09 -4.05
N SER A 213 -18.09 3.28 -4.63
CA SER A 213 -19.23 4.17 -4.82
C SER A 213 -20.26 3.63 -5.81
N ALA A 214 -19.80 3.07 -6.93
CA ALA A 214 -20.67 2.40 -7.87
C ALA A 214 -21.39 1.21 -7.22
N TYR A 215 -20.70 0.44 -6.38
CA TYR A 215 -21.28 -0.68 -5.65
C TYR A 215 -22.31 -0.23 -4.60
N LEU A 216 -22.01 0.78 -3.77
CA LEU A 216 -22.98 1.30 -2.80
C LEU A 216 -24.24 1.83 -3.50
N LYS A 217 -24.10 2.52 -4.64
CA LYS A 217 -25.26 2.97 -5.41
C LYS A 217 -26.08 1.80 -5.95
N HIS A 218 -25.44 0.72 -6.39
CA HIS A 218 -26.13 -0.52 -6.76
C HIS A 218 -26.90 -1.15 -5.59
N GLU A 219 -26.33 -1.11 -4.37
CA GLU A 219 -26.98 -1.53 -3.13
C GLU A 219 -28.09 -0.57 -2.66
N GLY A 220 -28.37 0.50 -3.39
CA GLY A 220 -29.48 1.43 -3.13
C GLY A 220 -29.13 2.64 -2.27
N PHE A 221 -27.83 2.93 -2.05
CA PHE A 221 -27.42 4.18 -1.42
C PHE A 221 -27.61 5.34 -2.38
N THR A 222 -28.31 6.39 -1.95
CA THR A 222 -28.74 7.48 -2.85
C THR A 222 -27.82 8.69 -2.82
N ASN A 223 -27.12 8.93 -1.69
CA ASN A 223 -26.23 10.07 -1.53
C ASN A 223 -24.78 9.64 -1.24
N VAL A 224 -24.06 9.30 -2.31
CA VAL A 224 -22.68 8.80 -2.24
C VAL A 224 -21.73 9.75 -2.95
N ALA A 225 -20.71 10.21 -2.23
CA ALA A 225 -19.64 11.05 -2.75
C ALA A 225 -18.27 10.52 -2.34
N GLN A 226 -17.22 10.98 -3.01
CA GLN A 226 -15.85 10.50 -2.81
C GLN A 226 -14.83 11.65 -2.90
N LEU A 227 -13.76 11.52 -2.13
CA LEU A 227 -12.65 12.48 -2.15
C LEU A 227 -11.91 12.42 -3.48
N HIS A 228 -11.97 13.51 -4.25
CA HIS A 228 -11.28 13.61 -5.53
C HIS A 228 -9.78 13.44 -5.34
N GLY A 229 -9.19 12.51 -6.10
CA GLY A 229 -7.76 12.24 -6.01
C GLY A 229 -7.27 11.53 -4.74
N GLY A 230 -8.16 11.27 -3.76
CA GLY A 230 -7.83 10.60 -2.50
C GLY A 230 -7.00 11.47 -1.53
N ILE A 231 -6.42 10.81 -0.53
CA ILE A 231 -5.64 11.47 0.54
C ILE A 231 -4.44 12.25 -0.02
N ILE A 232 -3.80 11.74 -1.09
CA ILE A 232 -2.65 12.41 -1.73
C ILE A 232 -3.06 13.80 -2.25
N ASP A 233 -4.18 13.88 -3.00
CA ASP A 233 -4.63 15.16 -3.55
C ASP A 233 -5.21 16.08 -2.46
N TYR A 234 -5.86 15.52 -1.44
CA TYR A 234 -6.30 16.25 -0.27
C TYR A 234 -5.14 16.97 0.41
N ALA A 235 -4.04 16.27 0.71
CA ALA A 235 -2.85 16.87 1.31
C ALA A 235 -2.22 17.97 0.47
N ARG A 236 -2.26 17.82 -0.87
CA ARG A 236 -1.83 18.87 -1.81
C ARG A 236 -2.73 20.12 -1.69
N GLN A 237 -4.04 19.94 -1.70
CA GLN A 237 -5.02 21.03 -1.57
C GLN A 237 -4.91 21.72 -0.20
N LEU A 238 -4.70 20.98 0.89
CA LEU A 238 -4.47 21.56 2.22
C LEU A 238 -3.34 22.59 2.21
N LYS A 239 -2.19 22.22 1.62
CA LYS A 239 -1.02 23.08 1.52
C LYS A 239 -1.27 24.27 0.57
N ALA A 240 -1.86 24.01 -0.60
CA ALA A 240 -2.08 25.03 -1.61
C ALA A 240 -3.10 26.09 -1.18
N GLU A 241 -4.12 25.71 -0.41
CA GLU A 241 -5.23 26.56 -0.02
C GLU A 241 -5.20 26.98 1.46
N GLY A 242 -4.23 26.49 2.25
CA GLY A 242 -4.11 26.79 3.68
C GLY A 242 -5.27 26.24 4.52
N LEU A 243 -5.83 25.10 4.12
CA LEU A 243 -6.97 24.48 4.81
C LEU A 243 -6.50 23.73 6.07
N LYS A 244 -7.35 23.70 7.11
CA LYS A 244 -7.14 22.83 8.26
C LYS A 244 -7.45 21.37 7.87
N SER A 245 -6.51 20.47 8.16
CA SER A 245 -6.72 19.04 7.96
C SER A 245 -7.81 18.50 8.89
N LYS A 246 -8.67 17.64 8.36
CA LYS A 246 -9.55 16.71 9.10
C LYS A 246 -9.01 15.28 9.08
N TYR A 247 -7.96 15.04 8.29
CA TYR A 247 -7.19 13.80 8.30
C TYR A 247 -6.14 13.86 9.40
N LEU A 248 -6.00 12.78 10.16
CA LEU A 248 -5.03 12.62 11.23
C LEU A 248 -3.95 11.63 10.84
N GLY A 249 -2.69 11.97 11.07
CA GLY A 249 -1.53 11.09 10.99
C GLY A 249 -0.98 10.87 9.59
N GLN A 250 -0.63 9.62 9.29
CA GLN A 250 0.08 9.25 8.07
C GLN A 250 -0.84 8.61 7.03
N ASN A 251 -0.47 8.74 5.76
CA ASN A 251 -1.10 8.02 4.65
C ASN A 251 -0.21 6.84 4.25
N PHE A 252 -0.74 5.62 4.31
CA PHE A 252 -0.02 4.44 3.84
C PHE A 252 0.15 4.47 2.32
N VAL A 253 1.38 4.22 1.85
CA VAL A 253 1.74 4.19 0.42
C VAL A 253 2.36 2.84 0.04
N PHE A 254 2.13 2.42 -1.21
CA PHE A 254 2.44 1.05 -1.67
C PHE A 254 3.84 0.91 -2.30
N ASP A 255 4.81 1.56 -1.67
CA ASP A 255 6.20 1.66 -2.12
C ASP A 255 7.16 1.56 -0.92
N GLU A 256 8.48 1.73 -1.14
CA GLU A 256 9.48 1.53 -0.08
C GLU A 256 9.33 2.49 1.11
N ARG A 257 8.63 3.62 0.96
CA ARG A 257 8.41 4.59 2.05
C ARG A 257 7.42 4.08 3.09
N LEU A 258 6.52 3.17 2.70
CA LEU A 258 5.39 2.61 3.48
C LEU A 258 4.34 3.61 3.95
N ALA A 259 4.73 4.82 4.32
CA ALA A 259 3.84 5.89 4.73
C ALA A 259 4.41 7.26 4.35
N GLU A 260 3.54 8.24 4.17
CA GLU A 260 3.88 9.66 4.04
C GLU A 260 3.10 10.46 5.08
N ARG A 261 3.74 11.44 5.70
CA ARG A 261 3.12 12.23 6.76
C ARG A 261 2.15 13.27 6.20
N ILE A 262 0.92 13.28 6.71
CA ILE A 262 -0.10 14.28 6.37
C ILE A 262 -0.22 15.31 7.50
N THR A 263 -0.28 14.84 8.75
CA THR A 263 -0.23 15.67 9.96
C THR A 263 0.70 15.08 11.02
N GLU A 264 0.98 15.86 12.06
CA GLU A 264 1.80 15.46 13.21
C GLU A 264 1.07 14.54 14.20
N ASP A 265 -0.21 14.25 13.97
CA ASP A 265 -1.00 13.41 14.87
C ASP A 265 -0.52 11.96 14.84
N VAL A 266 -0.33 11.37 16.02
CA VAL A 266 -0.03 9.94 16.17
C VAL A 266 -1.28 9.23 16.67
N VAL A 267 -1.96 8.53 15.77
CA VAL A 267 -3.25 7.86 16.04
C VAL A 267 -3.12 6.36 16.35
N SER A 268 -1.91 5.80 16.28
CA SER A 268 -1.61 4.40 16.59
C SER A 268 -0.73 4.22 17.80
N THR A 269 -0.63 2.96 18.25
CA THR A 269 0.26 2.51 19.31
C THR A 269 1.11 1.34 18.85
N CYS A 270 2.32 1.24 19.39
CA CYS A 270 3.19 0.09 19.25
C CYS A 270 2.43 -1.20 19.60
N MET A 271 2.43 -2.17 18.69
CA MET A 271 1.72 -3.43 18.88
C MET A 271 2.37 -4.27 19.99
N GLN A 272 3.65 -4.06 20.27
CA GLN A 272 4.41 -4.86 21.23
C GLN A 272 4.34 -4.33 22.66
N CYS A 273 4.18 -3.02 22.87
CA CYS A 273 4.19 -2.42 24.21
C CYS A 273 3.06 -1.41 24.50
N GLY A 274 2.30 -0.97 23.49
CA GLY A 274 1.20 -0.01 23.66
C GLY A 274 1.60 1.47 23.69
N THR A 275 2.90 1.81 23.67
CA THR A 275 3.34 3.22 23.56
C THR A 275 2.90 3.84 22.24
N LYS A 276 2.48 5.11 22.24
CA LYS A 276 2.14 5.86 21.01
C LYS A 276 3.29 5.78 19.99
N SER A 277 2.95 5.42 18.76
CA SER A 277 3.89 5.33 17.64
C SER A 277 3.09 5.10 16.37
N ASP A 278 3.57 5.64 15.26
CA ASP A 278 3.07 5.41 13.89
C ASP A 278 4.15 4.84 12.96
N ARG A 279 5.31 4.47 13.52
CA ARG A 279 6.38 3.79 12.79
C ARG A 279 5.92 2.41 12.36
N ILE A 280 5.49 2.30 11.12
CA ILE A 280 5.04 1.06 10.49
C ILE A 280 6.17 0.42 9.69
N GLY A 281 6.33 -0.90 9.83
CA GLY A 281 7.38 -1.65 9.16
C GLY A 281 7.02 -3.12 9.02
N ASN A 282 7.77 -3.85 8.21
CA ASN A 282 7.65 -5.31 8.17
C ASN A 282 8.64 -5.91 9.17
N CYS A 283 8.27 -7.00 9.84
CA CYS A 283 9.19 -7.83 10.61
C CYS A 283 10.40 -8.21 9.75
N HIS A 284 11.60 -7.96 10.25
CA HIS A 284 12.85 -8.22 9.53
C HIS A 284 13.20 -9.71 9.35
N GLU A 285 12.54 -10.60 10.08
CA GLU A 285 12.58 -12.02 9.76
C GLU A 285 11.79 -12.26 8.46
N ALA A 286 12.50 -12.57 7.38
CA ALA A 286 11.94 -12.58 6.03
C ALA A 286 10.88 -13.66 5.76
N THR A 287 10.81 -14.75 6.55
CA THR A 287 9.69 -15.71 6.46
C THR A 287 8.45 -15.24 7.22
N CYS A 288 8.61 -14.41 8.24
CA CYS A 288 7.51 -13.74 8.92
C CYS A 288 6.95 -12.61 8.06
N ASN A 289 7.76 -11.57 7.78
CA ASN A 289 7.39 -10.40 6.97
C ASN A 289 6.00 -9.82 7.35
N MET A 290 5.67 -9.85 8.64
CA MET A 290 4.42 -9.32 9.17
C MET A 290 4.51 -7.80 9.27
N LEU A 291 3.47 -7.08 8.85
CA LEU A 291 3.40 -5.63 9.00
C LEU A 291 2.99 -5.28 10.44
N LEU A 292 3.68 -4.34 11.07
CA LEU A 292 3.37 -3.91 12.44
C LEU A 292 3.76 -2.45 12.69
N VAL A 293 3.07 -1.83 13.64
CA VAL A 293 3.49 -0.56 14.24
C VAL A 293 4.42 -0.87 15.42
N GLN A 294 5.63 -0.32 15.38
CA GLN A 294 6.71 -0.63 16.31
C GLN A 294 7.45 0.64 16.72
N CYS A 295 7.43 0.97 18.02
CA CYS A 295 8.23 2.08 18.55
C CYS A 295 9.73 1.75 18.53
N GLU A 296 10.56 2.80 18.56
CA GLU A 296 12.04 2.68 18.53
C GLU A 296 12.59 1.77 19.63
N THR A 297 12.02 1.82 20.85
CA THR A 297 12.45 0.95 21.95
C THR A 297 12.24 -0.54 21.63
N CYS A 298 11.09 -0.89 21.07
CA CYS A 298 10.81 -2.27 20.68
C CYS A 298 11.60 -2.67 19.43
N ALA A 299 11.82 -1.75 18.49
CA ALA A 299 12.69 -1.98 17.33
C ALA A 299 14.10 -2.36 17.77
N GLY A 300 14.70 -1.61 18.72
CA GLY A 300 15.99 -1.94 19.31
C GLY A 300 15.98 -3.25 20.09
N LYS A 301 14.96 -3.48 20.93
CA LYS A 301 14.83 -4.70 21.75
C LYS A 301 14.69 -5.98 20.90
N TYR A 302 13.99 -5.89 19.78
CA TYR A 302 13.66 -7.06 18.93
C TYR A 302 14.36 -7.05 17.58
N ALA A 303 15.34 -6.17 17.34
CA ALA A 303 16.04 -6.03 16.05
C ALA A 303 15.06 -5.91 14.86
N ASP A 304 14.12 -4.97 14.96
CA ASP A 304 13.04 -4.72 13.99
C ASP A 304 12.15 -5.95 13.69
N CYS A 305 12.17 -6.94 14.58
CA CYS A 305 11.31 -8.11 14.48
C CYS A 305 10.09 -7.97 15.38
N CYS A 306 9.03 -8.69 15.03
CA CYS A 306 7.77 -8.62 15.77
C CYS A 306 7.77 -9.36 17.11
N SER A 307 8.78 -10.19 17.37
CA SER A 307 8.81 -11.08 18.53
C SER A 307 10.24 -11.55 18.85
N PRO A 308 10.52 -11.98 20.10
CA PRO A 308 11.77 -12.65 20.46
C PRO A 308 12.14 -13.81 19.52
N SER A 309 11.18 -14.65 19.13
CA SER A 309 11.40 -15.77 18.21
C SER A 309 11.94 -15.29 16.85
N CYS A 310 11.28 -14.30 16.25
CA CYS A 310 11.73 -13.73 14.99
C CYS A 310 13.11 -13.06 15.11
N ARG A 311 13.39 -12.41 16.25
CA ARG A 311 14.70 -11.81 16.54
C ARG A 311 15.81 -12.85 16.54
N GLU A 312 15.64 -13.97 17.24
CA GLU A 312 16.65 -15.04 17.30
C GLU A 312 17.03 -15.52 15.89
N ILE A 313 16.04 -15.73 15.01
CA ILE A 313 16.27 -16.15 13.62
C ILE A 313 16.96 -15.03 12.82
N HIS A 314 16.50 -13.79 12.96
CA HIS A 314 17.03 -12.66 12.20
C HIS A 314 18.49 -12.33 12.56
N GLN A 315 18.92 -12.64 13.79
CA GLN A 315 20.29 -12.41 14.25
C GLN A 315 21.30 -13.49 13.81
N LEU A 316 20.85 -14.59 13.21
CA LEU A 316 21.74 -15.62 12.68
C LEU A 316 22.57 -15.11 11.48
N PRO A 317 23.75 -15.69 11.21
CA PRO A 317 24.46 -15.49 9.95
C PRO A 317 23.56 -15.72 8.72
N MET A 318 23.78 -14.97 7.64
CA MET A 318 22.91 -14.99 6.45
C MET A 318 22.77 -16.39 5.84
N GLU A 319 23.81 -17.23 5.89
CA GLU A 319 23.78 -18.62 5.41
C GLU A 319 22.84 -19.49 6.24
N GLN A 320 22.87 -19.35 7.57
CA GLN A 320 21.96 -20.06 8.46
C GLN A 320 20.52 -19.57 8.30
N GLN A 321 20.32 -18.25 8.10
CA GLN A 321 19.00 -17.73 7.74
C GLN A 321 18.50 -18.36 6.42
N ARG A 322 19.36 -18.54 5.41
CA ARG A 322 18.97 -19.20 4.15
C ARG A 322 18.58 -20.66 4.37
N ILE A 323 19.31 -21.40 5.21
CA ILE A 323 18.97 -22.78 5.59
C ILE A 323 17.63 -22.81 6.32
N TRP A 324 17.41 -21.92 7.28
CA TRP A 324 16.14 -21.78 7.98
C TRP A 324 14.99 -21.52 7.02
N ARG A 325 15.17 -20.64 6.04
CA ARG A 325 14.11 -20.30 5.08
C ARG A 325 13.81 -21.44 4.11
N LYS A 326 14.72 -22.38 3.90
CA LYS A 326 14.54 -23.48 2.94
C LYS A 326 13.35 -24.34 3.34
N GLY A 327 12.33 -24.39 2.46
CA GLY A 327 11.11 -25.16 2.69
C GLY A 327 10.09 -24.48 3.62
N ARG A 328 10.37 -23.28 4.13
CA ARG A 328 9.42 -22.46 4.88
C ARG A 328 8.85 -21.39 3.94
N SER A 329 7.54 -21.42 3.70
CA SER A 329 6.88 -20.33 2.98
C SER A 329 6.73 -19.12 3.89
N THR A 330 6.66 -17.92 3.30
CA THR A 330 6.13 -16.77 4.00
C THR A 330 4.68 -17.08 4.38
N ARG A 331 4.41 -17.36 5.65
CA ARG A 331 3.03 -17.36 6.13
C ARG A 331 2.61 -15.91 6.06
N SER A 332 1.80 -15.55 5.08
CA SER A 332 1.27 -14.18 4.95
C SER A 332 0.37 -13.87 6.14
N THR A 333 0.95 -13.54 7.29
CA THR A 333 0.28 -13.05 8.49
C THR A 333 0.27 -11.54 8.50
N LYS A 334 0.33 -10.88 7.32
CA LYS A 334 0.58 -9.44 7.17
C LYS A 334 -0.28 -8.59 8.10
N THR A 335 -1.54 -8.98 8.32
CA THR A 335 -2.49 -8.23 9.16
C THR A 335 -2.82 -8.93 10.48
N LYS A 336 -2.26 -10.12 10.77
CA LYS A 336 -2.67 -10.89 11.96
C LYS A 336 -2.41 -10.14 13.27
N ALA A 337 -1.27 -9.48 13.41
CA ALA A 337 -0.98 -8.63 14.58
C ALA A 337 -1.78 -7.32 14.59
N ILE A 338 -2.21 -6.86 13.42
CA ILE A 338 -3.00 -5.63 13.27
C ILE A 338 -4.42 -5.87 13.79
N ASN A 339 -4.96 -7.06 13.52
CA ASN A 339 -6.28 -7.46 13.99
C ASN A 339 -6.28 -7.95 15.45
N ASP A 340 -5.13 -8.40 15.96
CA ASP A 340 -4.97 -8.89 17.35
C ASP A 340 -3.64 -8.46 17.99
N PRO A 341 -3.50 -7.17 18.37
CA PRO A 341 -2.29 -6.68 19.04
C PRO A 341 -2.09 -7.32 20.42
N GLU A 342 -3.16 -7.63 21.15
CA GLU A 342 -3.04 -8.20 22.50
C GLU A 342 -2.56 -9.66 22.45
N GLY A 343 -3.04 -10.46 21.51
CA GLY A 343 -2.51 -11.81 21.27
C GLY A 343 -1.05 -11.80 20.82
N LEU A 344 -0.57 -10.75 20.14
CA LEU A 344 0.86 -10.56 19.91
C LEU A 344 1.62 -10.30 21.23
N ARG A 345 1.12 -9.41 22.10
CA ARG A 345 1.76 -9.10 23.39
C ARG A 345 1.77 -10.29 24.33
N GLN A 346 0.70 -11.08 24.35
CA GLN A 346 0.66 -12.33 25.11
C GLN A 346 1.75 -13.28 24.65
N ARG A 347 1.85 -13.51 23.33
CA ARG A 347 2.90 -14.38 22.76
C ARG A 347 4.30 -13.88 23.08
N ILE A 348 4.55 -12.57 22.99
CA ILE A 348 5.85 -11.99 23.35
C ILE A 348 6.20 -12.28 24.81
N ARG A 349 5.25 -12.13 25.74
CA ARG A 349 5.47 -12.44 27.16
C ARG A 349 5.85 -13.91 27.36
N GLU A 350 5.12 -14.82 26.72
CA GLU A 350 5.39 -16.26 26.78
C GLU A 350 6.78 -16.60 26.20
N GLU A 351 7.12 -16.03 25.04
CA GLU A 351 8.42 -16.19 24.42
C GLU A 351 9.56 -15.64 25.29
N GLU A 352 9.37 -14.51 25.96
CA GLU A 352 10.36 -13.95 26.89
C GLU A 352 10.58 -14.85 28.12
N THR A 353 9.52 -15.43 28.67
CA THR A 353 9.62 -16.42 29.76
C THR A 353 10.40 -17.65 29.31
N ILE A 354 10.06 -18.23 28.16
CA ILE A 354 10.74 -19.42 27.64
C ILE A 354 12.21 -19.12 27.36
N LEU A 355 12.51 -17.95 26.78
CA LEU A 355 13.87 -17.54 26.48
C LEU A 355 14.71 -17.37 27.75
N ALA A 356 14.12 -16.82 28.82
CA ALA A 356 14.78 -16.71 30.11
C ALA A 356 15.08 -18.07 30.76
N GLU A 357 14.19 -19.05 30.58
CA GLU A 357 14.35 -20.41 31.13
C GLU A 357 15.29 -21.31 30.33
N LYS A 358 15.20 -21.27 28.99
CA LYS A 358 15.87 -22.23 28.09
C LYS A 358 17.06 -21.65 27.34
N GLY A 359 17.20 -20.33 27.31
CA GLY A 359 18.25 -19.63 26.55
C GLY A 359 18.05 -19.59 25.03
N THR A 360 17.05 -20.29 24.48
CA THR A 360 16.64 -20.21 23.07
C THR A 360 15.18 -20.61 22.88
N LEU A 361 14.53 -19.98 21.91
CA LEU A 361 13.19 -20.34 21.41
C LEU A 361 13.23 -21.36 20.27
N HIS A 362 14.41 -21.60 19.71
CA HIS A 362 14.60 -22.47 18.55
C HIS A 362 15.77 -23.43 18.80
N PRO A 363 15.59 -24.47 19.63
CA PRO A 363 16.64 -25.46 19.89
C PRO A 363 17.17 -26.14 18.61
N GLU A 364 16.36 -26.21 17.56
CA GLU A 364 16.74 -26.69 16.24
C GLU A 364 17.79 -25.81 15.52
N LEU A 365 17.95 -24.54 15.90
CA LEU A 365 19.01 -23.68 15.34
C LEU A 365 20.41 -24.18 15.72
N THR A 366 20.55 -24.82 16.88
CA THR A 366 21.82 -25.43 17.33
C THR A 366 22.32 -26.47 16.32
N VAL A 367 21.42 -27.21 15.67
CA VAL A 367 21.74 -28.20 14.64
C VAL A 367 22.12 -27.54 13.31
N ILE A 368 21.54 -26.37 13.01
CA ILE A 368 21.86 -25.59 11.80
C ILE A 368 23.27 -24.97 11.93
N SER A 369 23.64 -24.50 13.12
CA SER A 369 24.96 -23.94 13.40
C SER A 369 26.11 -24.96 13.39
N GLN A 370 25.81 -26.25 13.44
CA GLN A 370 26.79 -27.34 13.44
C GLN A 370 26.99 -28.01 12.07
N LYS A 371 26.21 -27.64 11.04
CA LYS A 371 26.45 -28.15 9.69
C LYS A 371 27.67 -27.44 9.09
N PRO A 372 28.75 -28.17 8.74
CA PRO A 372 29.89 -27.55 8.08
C PRO A 372 29.47 -27.00 6.71
N ASN A 373 30.13 -25.90 6.32
CA ASN A 373 29.92 -25.17 5.06
C ASN A 373 29.93 -26.04 3.81
#